data_AF-A0A9P7C316-F1
#
_entry.id   AF-A0A9P7C316-F1
#
_cell.length_a   1.000
_cell.length_b   1.000
_cell.length_c   1.000
_cell.angle_alpha   90.00
_cell.angle_beta   90.00
_cell.angle_gamma   90.00
#
_symmetry.space_group_name_H-M   'P 1'
#
loop_
_entity.id
_entity.type
_entity.pdbx_description
1 polymer ?
#
loop_
_entity_poly.entity_id
_entity_poly.type
_entity_poly.pdbx_seq_one_letter_code
_entity_poly.pdbx_strand_id
1 'polypeptide(L)'
;MGEDASVVEYRVDGGAWQPMKQVSQPDPRLMVENVADDLAVTLRGYDRSPEATASPHLWRGALPTDLAVGSHKVEVRSTQPDGAVFTATTSYSLQTAQP
;
A
#
# COMPACT_ATOMS: atom_id res chain seq x y z
N MET A 1 14.07 5.46 1.49
CA MET A 1 12.96 4.81 0.75
C MET A 1 11.73 5.67 0.98
N GLY A 2 11.17 6.27 -0.07
CA GLY A 2 10.01 7.14 0.07
C GLY A 2 10.20 8.61 -0.31
N GLU A 3 11.22 8.94 -1.12
CA GLU A 3 11.42 10.31 -1.62
C GLU A 3 10.53 10.58 -2.84
N ASP A 4 10.12 11.83 -3.05
CA ASP A 4 9.29 12.29 -4.18
C ASP A 4 9.89 11.93 -5.55
N ALA A 5 11.21 11.73 -5.62
CA ALA A 5 11.91 11.35 -6.85
C ALA A 5 11.90 9.83 -7.15
N SER A 6 11.34 9.00 -6.25
CA SER A 6 11.29 7.55 -6.47
C SER A 6 10.29 7.17 -7.55
N VAL A 7 10.72 6.37 -8.52
CA VAL A 7 9.80 5.74 -9.49
C VAL A 7 9.30 4.43 -8.89
N VAL A 8 7.98 4.28 -8.74
CA VAL A 8 7.37 3.07 -8.20
C VAL A 8 6.42 2.50 -9.25
N GLU A 9 6.57 1.21 -9.52
CA GLU A 9 5.77 0.48 -10.48
C GLU A 9 5.28 -0.83 -9.87
N TYR A 10 4.16 -1.33 -10.37
CA TYR A 10 3.62 -2.63 -10.01
C TYR A 10 3.27 -3.45 -11.24
N ARG A 11 3.25 -4.77 -11.12
CA ARG A 11 2.67 -5.68 -12.11
C ARG A 11 1.88 -6.77 -11.42
N VAL A 12 0.98 -7.39 -12.16
CA VAL A 12 0.15 -8.50 -11.70
C VAL A 12 0.40 -9.72 -12.58
N ASP A 13 0.60 -10.88 -11.95
CA ASP A 13 0.80 -12.19 -12.60
C ASP A 13 1.85 -12.18 -13.73
N GLY A 14 2.95 -11.47 -13.52
CA GLY A 14 4.03 -11.37 -14.50
C GLY A 14 3.71 -10.50 -15.73
N GLY A 15 2.59 -9.77 -15.73
CA GLY A 15 2.21 -8.82 -16.77
C GLY A 15 3.14 -7.61 -16.89
N ALA A 16 2.71 -6.61 -17.67
CA ALA A 16 3.47 -5.39 -17.85
C ALA A 16 3.59 -4.57 -16.54
N TRP A 17 4.75 -3.95 -16.34
CA TRP A 17 4.93 -2.96 -15.28
C TRP A 17 4.08 -1.72 -15.57
N GLN A 18 3.36 -1.26 -14.55
CA GLN A 18 2.50 -0.09 -14.58
C GLN A 18 2.95 0.90 -13.51
N PRO A 19 2.95 2.21 -13.79
CA PRO A 19 3.35 3.21 -12.80
C PRO A 19 2.34 3.27 -11.65
N MET A 20 2.84 3.47 -10.43
CA MET A 20 2.03 3.85 -9.28
C MET A 20 2.05 5.36 -9.10
N LYS A 21 0.94 5.93 -8.65
CA LYS A 21 0.83 7.36 -8.34
C LYS A 21 1.23 7.61 -6.89
N GLN A 22 2.21 8.47 -6.65
CA GLN A 22 2.49 8.97 -5.31
C GLN A 22 1.29 9.77 -4.77
N VAL A 23 0.92 9.55 -3.51
CA VAL A 23 -0.20 10.21 -2.86
C VAL A 23 0.23 10.76 -1.51
N SER A 24 -0.23 11.98 -1.18
CA SER A 24 -0.07 12.55 0.15
C SER A 24 -1.35 12.29 0.94
N GLN A 25 -1.31 11.26 1.78
CA GLN A 25 -2.43 10.81 2.60
C GLN A 25 -1.92 10.27 3.94
N PRO A 26 -2.76 10.23 4.99
CA PRO A 26 -2.40 9.54 6.22
C PRO A 26 -2.10 8.07 5.95
N ASP A 27 -1.08 7.53 6.61
CA ASP A 27 -0.73 6.12 6.49
C ASP A 27 -1.90 5.25 6.97
N PRO A 28 -2.48 4.39 6.10
CA PRO A 28 -3.64 3.60 6.48
C PRO A 28 -3.39 2.66 7.66
N ARG A 29 -2.16 2.16 7.85
CA ARG A 29 -1.82 1.30 8.99
C ARG A 29 -1.82 2.11 10.29
N LEU A 30 -1.27 3.33 10.26
CA LEU A 30 -1.30 4.21 11.42
C LEU A 30 -2.73 4.66 11.74
N MET A 31 -3.56 4.93 10.73
CA MET A 31 -4.98 5.22 10.92
C MET A 31 -5.72 4.08 11.64
N VAL A 32 -5.43 2.81 11.29
CA VAL A 32 -6.01 1.65 11.99
C VAL A 32 -5.63 1.67 13.47
N GLU A 33 -4.36 1.96 13.80
CA GLU A 33 -3.95 2.08 15.20
C GLU A 33 -4.61 3.25 15.91
N ASN A 34 -4.73 4.42 15.27
CA ASN A 34 -5.42 5.57 15.86
C ASN A 34 -6.88 5.25 16.20
N VAL A 35 -7.61 4.64 15.26
CA VAL A 35 -9.00 4.20 15.50
C VAL A 35 -9.05 3.19 16.65
N ALA A 36 -8.09 2.27 16.69
CA ALA A 36 -8.06 1.23 17.70
C ALA A 36 -7.68 1.75 19.11
N ASP A 37 -6.91 2.84 19.19
CA ASP A 37 -6.60 3.59 20.41
C ASP A 37 -7.82 4.42 20.88
N ASP A 38 -8.58 5.00 19.96
CA ASP A 38 -9.78 5.79 20.27
C ASP A 38 -10.95 4.93 20.77
N LEU A 39 -11.09 3.71 20.23
CA LEU A 39 -12.12 2.76 20.64
C LEU A 39 -11.75 1.94 21.89
N ALA A 40 -10.56 2.14 22.44
CA ALA A 40 -10.05 1.33 23.55
C ALA A 40 -10.78 1.64 24.87
N VAL A 41 -11.40 0.62 25.46
CA VAL A 41 -11.99 0.67 26.81
C VAL A 41 -11.03 0.16 27.91
N THR A 42 -9.88 -0.37 27.50
CA THR A 42 -8.81 -0.85 28.37
C THR A 42 -7.48 -0.26 27.89
N LEU A 43 -6.51 -0.15 28.81
CA LEU A 43 -5.17 0.35 28.48
C LEU A 43 -4.50 -0.53 27.40
N ARG A 44 -4.14 0.07 26.26
CA ARG A 44 -3.39 -0.59 25.16
C ARG A 44 -1.89 -0.36 25.22
N GLY A 45 -1.46 0.68 25.93
CA GLY A 45 -0.08 1.11 26.09
C GLY A 45 -0.02 2.34 26.99
N TYR A 46 1.17 2.71 27.44
CA TYR A 46 1.36 3.94 28.22
C TYR A 46 1.18 5.19 27.37
N ASP A 47 1.59 5.11 26.10
CA ASP A 47 1.42 6.16 25.09
C ASP A 47 0.51 5.67 23.96
N ARG A 48 -0.19 6.62 23.33
CA ARG A 48 -0.97 6.37 22.12
C ARG A 48 -0.10 6.54 20.87
N SER A 49 -0.52 5.91 19.79
CA SER A 49 0.08 6.18 18.48
C SER A 49 -0.12 7.65 18.11
N PRO A 50 0.86 8.31 17.47
CA PRO A 50 0.68 9.68 16.98
C PRO A 50 -0.44 9.71 15.95
N GLU A 51 -1.10 10.86 15.81
CA GLU A 51 -2.12 11.05 14.77
C GLU A 51 -1.51 10.84 13.39
N ALA A 52 -2.18 10.03 12.57
CA ALA A 52 -1.82 9.81 11.20
C ALA A 52 -1.98 11.11 10.40
N THR A 53 -0.86 11.70 10.02
CA THR A 53 -0.81 12.89 9.15
C THR A 53 -0.39 12.50 7.75
N ALA A 54 -0.71 13.38 6.78
CA ALA A 54 -0.38 13.12 5.39
C ALA A 54 1.14 12.99 5.18
N SER A 55 1.55 11.91 4.54
CA SER A 55 2.96 11.59 4.32
C SER A 55 3.29 11.41 2.83
N PRO A 56 4.54 11.66 2.41
CA PRO A 56 4.96 11.50 1.02
C PRO A 56 5.29 10.03 0.65
N HIS A 57 5.34 9.11 1.62
CA HIS A 57 5.85 7.75 1.41
C HIS A 57 4.82 6.75 0.85
N LEU A 58 3.68 7.23 0.32
CA LEU A 58 2.60 6.37 -0.14
C LEU A 58 2.47 6.41 -1.67
N TRP A 59 2.30 5.23 -2.26
CA TRP A 59 2.01 5.04 -3.68
C TRP A 59 0.74 4.22 -3.85
N ARG A 60 -0.05 4.56 -4.89
CA ARG A 60 -1.30 3.91 -5.23
C ARG A 60 -1.27 3.37 -6.66
N GLY A 61 -1.64 2.10 -6.81
CA GLY A 61 -1.98 1.48 -8.09
C GLY A 61 -3.41 0.95 -8.02
N ALA A 62 -4.13 1.01 -9.15
CA ALA A 62 -5.47 0.42 -9.25
C ALA A 62 -5.32 -1.03 -9.69
N LEU A 63 -5.56 -1.98 -8.78
CA LEU A 63 -5.44 -3.40 -9.10
C LEU A 63 -6.49 -3.79 -10.16
N PRO A 64 -6.12 -4.60 -11.16
CA PRO A 64 -7.06 -5.07 -12.16
C PRO A 64 -8.13 -5.95 -11.50
N THR A 65 -9.37 -5.84 -12.01
CA THR A 65 -10.54 -6.56 -11.49
C THR A 65 -11.23 -7.40 -12.55
N ASP A 66 -10.67 -7.39 -13.76
CA ASP A 66 -11.09 -8.10 -14.96
C ASP A 66 -10.31 -9.41 -15.19
N LEU A 67 -9.49 -9.83 -14.22
CA LEU A 67 -8.81 -11.12 -14.24
C LEU A 67 -9.73 -12.25 -13.78
N ALA A 68 -9.32 -13.49 -14.05
CA ALA A 68 -10.06 -14.68 -13.61
C ALA A 68 -10.23 -14.71 -12.08
N VAL A 69 -11.34 -15.26 -11.59
CA VAL A 69 -11.56 -15.48 -10.15
C VAL A 69 -10.41 -16.32 -9.56
N GLY A 70 -9.85 -15.87 -8.44
CA GLY A 70 -8.73 -16.53 -7.79
C GLY A 70 -7.70 -15.56 -7.21
N SER A 71 -6.55 -16.11 -6.79
CA SER A 71 -5.45 -15.34 -6.22
C SER A 71 -4.52 -14.84 -7.32
N HIS A 72 -4.17 -13.56 -7.26
CA HIS A 72 -3.25 -12.89 -8.17
C HIS A 72 -2.06 -12.32 -7.42
N LYS A 73 -0.85 -12.55 -7.93
CA LYS A 73 0.37 -12.04 -7.34
C LYS A 73 0.61 -10.62 -7.83
N VAL A 74 0.87 -9.72 -6.89
CA VAL A 74 1.33 -8.36 -7.17
C VAL A 74 2.81 -8.29 -6.86
N GLU A 75 3.59 -7.79 -7.80
CA GLU A 75 4.98 -7.43 -7.61
C GLU A 75 5.10 -5.91 -7.69
N VAL A 76 5.82 -5.32 -6.75
CA VAL A 76 6.10 -3.88 -6.71
C VAL A 76 7.60 -3.69 -6.77
N ARG A 77 8.06 -2.72 -7.55
CA ARG A 77 9.45 -2.28 -7.56
C ARG A 77 9.52 -0.77 -7.33
N SER A 78 10.52 -0.35 -6.55
CA SER A 78 10.87 1.05 -6.35
C SER A 78 12.30 1.25 -6.82
N THR A 79 12.49 2.17 -7.76
CA THR A 79 13.79 2.64 -8.22
C THR A 79 14.08 3.98 -7.55
N GLN A 80 15.13 4.02 -6.75
CA GLN A 80 15.60 5.23 -6.06
C GLN A 80 16.46 6.10 -7.01
N PRO A 81 16.67 7.38 -6.68
CA PRO A 81 17.45 8.29 -7.53
C PRO A 81 18.90 7.86 -7.79
N ASP A 82 19.49 7.08 -6.89
CA ASP A 82 20.84 6.49 -7.02
C ASP A 82 20.87 5.22 -7.88
N GLY A 83 19.73 4.80 -8.42
CA GLY A 83 19.57 3.58 -9.21
C GLY A 83 19.34 2.31 -8.39
N ALA A 84 19.30 2.38 -7.06
CA ALA A 84 18.97 1.22 -6.23
C ALA A 84 17.53 0.77 -6.47
N VAL A 85 17.34 -0.54 -6.65
CA VAL A 85 16.02 -1.14 -6.88
C VAL A 85 15.63 -2.01 -5.69
N PHE A 86 14.49 -1.70 -5.10
CA PHE A 86 13.87 -2.51 -4.04
C PHE A 86 12.62 -3.17 -4.60
N THR A 87 12.35 -4.41 -4.18
CA THR A 87 11.17 -5.16 -4.62
C THR A 87 10.39 -5.70 -3.44
N ALA A 88 9.08 -5.78 -3.61
CA ALA A 88 8.16 -6.38 -2.64
C ALA A 88 7.08 -7.15 -3.40
N THR A 89 6.48 -8.13 -2.73
CA THR A 89 5.39 -8.93 -3.31
C THR A 89 4.23 -9.05 -2.34
N THR A 90 3.02 -9.00 -2.87
CA THR A 90 1.79 -9.29 -2.14
C THR A 90 0.82 -10.04 -3.05
N SER A 91 -0.39 -10.33 -2.59
CA SER A 91 -1.43 -10.95 -3.41
C SER A 91 -2.80 -10.41 -3.04
N TYR A 92 -3.71 -10.41 -4.01
CA TYR A 92 -5.13 -10.14 -3.79
C TYR A 92 -5.95 -11.26 -4.43
N SER A 93 -7.19 -11.42 -4.01
CA SER A 93 -8.08 -12.44 -4.58
C SER A 93 -9.31 -11.79 -5.19
N LEU A 94 -9.60 -12.13 -6.45
CA LEU A 94 -10.86 -11.79 -7.10
C LEU A 94 -11.90 -12.86 -6.77
N GLN A 95 -13.11 -12.39 -6.47
CA GLN A 95 -14.27 -13.20 -6.16
C GLN A 95 -15.43 -12.72 -7.03
N THR A 96 -16.39 -13.59 -7.30
CA THR A 96 -17.64 -13.19 -7.92
C THR A 96 -18.41 -12.29 -6.97
N ALA A 97 -18.66 -11.05 -7.36
CA ALA A 97 -19.60 -10.18 -6.66
C ALA A 97 -21.02 -10.49 -7.14
N GLN A 98 -21.93 -10.82 -6.22
CA GLN A 98 -23.37 -10.77 -6.47
C GLN A 98 -23.92 -9.49 -5.81
N PRO A 99 -24.76 -8.70 -6.52
CA PRO A 99 -25.35 -7.48 -5.99
C PRO A 99 -26.30 -7.74 -4.82
#